data_AF-A0A833E006-F1
#
_entry.id   AF-A0A833E006-F1
#
_cell.length_a   1.000
_cell.length_b   1.000
_cell.length_c   1.000
_cell.angle_alpha   90.00
_cell.angle_beta   90.00
_cell.angle_gamma   90.00
#
_symmetry.space_group_name_H-M   'P 1'
#
loop_
_entity.id
_entity.type
_entity.pdbx_description
1 polymer ?
#
loop_
_entity_poly.entity_id
_entity_poly.type
_entity_poly.pdbx_seq_one_letter_code
_entity_poly.pdbx_strand_id
1 'polypeptide(L)' 'MSTEFFCRVYRAGGATLLAACDADLLGKVFREGEAVLRVSESYYGGEKVGPERLRSLLETADIVSLVGEGCIGLAVEMGL' A
#
# COMPACT_ATOMS: atom_id res chain seq x y z
N MET A 1 4.15 9.21 -11.99
CA MET A 1 3.96 8.63 -10.65
C MET A 1 2.51 8.80 -10.27
N SER A 2 1.87 7.74 -9.76
CA SER A 2 0.48 7.81 -9.31
C SER A 2 0.36 8.75 -8.11
N THR A 3 -0.71 9.54 -8.05
CA THR A 3 -0.96 10.53 -6.96
C THR A 3 -2.12 10.11 -6.07
N GLU A 4 -2.71 8.96 -6.32
CA GLU A 4 -3.82 8.40 -5.55
C GLU A 4 -3.50 6.97 -5.15
N PHE A 5 -3.83 6.61 -3.91
CA PHE A 5 -3.52 5.31 -3.33
C PHE A 5 -4.75 4.73 -2.64
N PHE A 6 -4.87 3.42 -2.59
CA PHE A 6 -5.75 2.78 -1.61
C PHE A 6 -4.93 2.33 -0.42
N CYS A 7 -5.46 2.55 0.79
CA CYS A 7 -4.81 2.21 2.04
C CYS A 7 -5.76 1.47 2.96
N ARG A 8 -5.27 0.42 3.62
CA ARG A 8 -5.99 -0.25 4.69
C ARG A 8 -5.06 -0.51 5.86
N VAL A 9 -5.54 -0.17 7.05
CA VAL A 9 -4.82 -0.36 8.30
C VAL A 9 -5.41 -1.55 9.04
N TYR A 10 -4.55 -2.52 9.37
CA TYR A 10 -4.88 -3.66 10.21
C TYR A 10 -4.19 -3.48 11.55
N ARG A 11 -4.93 -3.72 12.64
CA ARG A 11 -4.39 -3.71 14.00
C ARG A 11 -4.61 -5.07 14.62
N ALA A 12 -3.53 -5.77 14.93
CA ALA A 12 -3.57 -7.09 15.54
C ALA A 12 -2.30 -7.34 16.35
N GLY A 13 -2.45 -8.00 17.50
CA GLY A 13 -1.28 -8.41 18.31
C GLY A 13 -0.40 -7.25 18.80
N GLY A 14 -0.94 -6.04 18.91
CA GLY A 14 -0.17 -4.84 19.31
C GLY A 14 0.61 -4.17 18.18
N ALA A 15 0.55 -4.69 16.95
CA ALA A 15 1.19 -4.11 15.77
C ALA A 15 0.16 -3.52 14.80
N THR A 16 0.60 -2.52 14.05
CA THR A 16 -0.13 -1.84 12.99
C THR A 16 0.47 -2.20 11.64
N LEU A 17 -0.29 -2.89 10.79
CA LEU A 17 0.06 -3.16 9.41
C LEU A 17 -0.66 -2.20 8.47
N LEU A 18 0.10 -1.52 7.61
CA LEU A 18 -0.41 -0.72 6.51
C LEU A 18 -0.27 -1.51 5.21
N ALA A 19 -1.40 -1.83 4.57
CA ALA A 19 -1.43 -2.27 3.18
C ALA A 19 -1.76 -1.06 2.30
N ALA A 20 -0.91 -0.73 1.34
CA ALA A 20 -1.16 0.34 0.38
C ALA A 20 -0.80 -0.06 -1.05
N CYS A 21 -1.57 0.44 -2.02
CA CYS A 21 -1.25 0.28 -3.43
C CYS A 21 -1.60 1.54 -4.23
N ASP A 22 -0.94 1.73 -5.37
CA ASP A 22 -1.33 2.73 -6.36
C ASP A 22 -2.79 2.46 -6.80
N ALA A 23 -3.60 3.52 -6.90
CA ALA A 23 -5.05 3.36 -7.05
C ALA A 23 -5.46 2.63 -8.32
N ASP A 24 -4.66 2.76 -9.39
CA ASP A 24 -4.89 2.10 -10.68
C ASP A 24 -4.50 0.61 -10.67
N LEU A 25 -3.89 0.10 -9.60
CA LEU A 25 -3.49 -1.30 -9.46
C LEU A 25 -4.52 -2.15 -8.72
N LEU A 26 -5.50 -1.54 -8.04
CA LEU A 26 -6.52 -2.27 -7.29
C LEU A 26 -7.29 -3.23 -8.22
N GLY A 27 -7.47 -4.47 -7.78
CA GLY A 27 -8.13 -5.54 -8.54
C GLY A 27 -7.24 -6.22 -9.58
N LYS A 28 -6.02 -5.73 -9.86
CA LYS A 28 -5.11 -6.35 -10.82
C LYS A 28 -4.46 -7.62 -10.25
N VAL A 29 -4.03 -8.50 -11.16
CA VAL A 29 -3.29 -9.72 -10.85
C VAL A 29 -2.00 -9.74 -11.68
N PHE A 30 -0.87 -9.82 -11.00
CA PHE A 30 0.45 -9.94 -11.59
C PHE A 30 0.96 -11.38 -11.46
N ARG A 31 1.70 -11.86 -12.45
CA ARG A 31 2.25 -13.21 -12.48
C ARG A 31 3.69 -13.18 -12.96
N GLU A 32 4.55 -13.90 -12.25
CA GLU A 32 5.95 -14.10 -12.62
C GLU A 32 6.35 -15.54 -12.30
N GLY A 33 6.51 -16.36 -13.34
CA GLY A 33 6.66 -17.80 -13.17
C GLY A 33 5.47 -18.40 -12.39
N GLU A 34 5.76 -19.02 -11.25
CA GLU A 34 4.75 -19.57 -10.33
C GLU A 34 4.20 -18.55 -9.33
N ALA A 35 4.84 -17.38 -9.19
CA ALA A 35 4.40 -16.35 -8.27
C ALA A 35 3.18 -15.60 -8.80
N VAL A 36 2.18 -15.40 -7.93
CA VAL A 36 0.94 -14.67 -8.24
C VAL A 36 0.68 -13.62 -7.17
N LEU A 37 0.70 -12.35 -7.56
CA LEU A 37 0.31 -11.24 -6.70
C LEU A 37 -1.08 -10.75 -7.10
N ARG A 38 -2.04 -10.83 -6.18
CA ARG A 38 -3.39 -10.27 -6.34
C ARG A 38 -3.52 -9.01 -5.50
N VAL A 39 -3.68 -7.86 -6.16
CA VAL A 39 -3.93 -6.59 -5.47
C VAL A 39 -5.41 -6.51 -5.10
N SER A 40 -5.84 -7.37 -4.18
CA SER A 40 -7.26 -7.60 -3.89
C SER A 40 -7.90 -6.42 -3.14
N GLU A 41 -9.17 -6.11 -3.46
CA GLU A 41 -9.98 -5.14 -2.72
C GLU A 41 -10.14 -5.54 -1.24
N SER A 42 -10.23 -6.84 -0.96
CA SER A 42 -10.30 -7.37 0.39
C SER A 42 -9.02 -7.19 1.20
N TYR A 43 -7.88 -6.88 0.59
CA TYR A 43 -6.63 -6.64 1.32
C TYR A 43 -6.18 -5.18 1.27
N TYR A 44 -6.18 -4.57 0.08
CA TYR A 44 -5.73 -3.20 -0.16
C TYR A 44 -6.87 -2.16 -0.23
N GLY A 45 -8.08 -2.57 -0.63
CA GLY A 45 -9.20 -1.67 -0.94
C GLY A 45 -9.88 -1.07 0.30
N GLY A 46 -9.15 -0.26 1.06
CA GLY A 46 -9.67 0.55 2.16
C GLY A 46 -9.99 1.97 1.72
N GLU A 47 -9.41 2.95 2.41
CA GLU A 47 -9.57 4.37 2.13
C GLU A 47 -8.78 4.77 0.88
N LYS A 48 -9.37 5.56 -0.02
CA LYS A 48 -8.65 6.20 -1.14
C LYS A 48 -8.02 7.50 -0.63
N VAL A 49 -6.71 7.65 -0.75
CA VAL A 49 -5.93 8.73 -0.14
C VAL A 49 -4.94 9.37 -1.12
N GLY A 50 -4.50 10.59 -0.81
CA GLY A 50 -3.39 11.26 -1.50
C GLY A 50 -2.04 11.07 -0.80
N PRO A 51 -0.95 11.66 -1.35
CA PRO A 51 0.42 11.43 -0.88
C PRO A 51 0.64 11.80 0.59
N GLU A 52 0.17 12.98 1.02
CA GLU A 52 0.38 13.44 2.40
C GLU A 52 -0.25 12.50 3.43
N ARG A 53 -1.45 12.02 3.14
CA ARG A 53 -2.13 11.06 4.01
C ARG A 53 -1.41 9.72 4.04
N LEU A 54 -0.89 9.24 2.91
CA LEU A 54 -0.07 8.03 2.86
C LEU A 54 1.22 8.19 3.67
N ARG A 55 1.92 9.33 3.58
CA ARG A 55 3.12 9.61 4.40
C ARG A 55 2.82 9.51 5.89
N SER A 56 1.74 10.16 6.37
CA SER A 56 1.35 10.07 7.79
C SER A 56 1.01 8.63 8.23
N LEU A 57 0.46 7.81 7.34
CA LEU A 57 0.20 6.40 7.64
C LEU A 57 1.49 5.58 7.70
N LEU A 58 2.43 5.83 6.77
CA LEU A 58 3.75 5.19 6.73
C LEU A 58 4.56 5.46 8.00
N GLU A 59 4.52 6.69 8.53
CA GLU A 59 5.23 7.07 9.77
C GLU A 59 4.77 6.31 11.02
N THR A 60 3.54 5.79 11.02
CA THR A 60 2.91 5.19 12.21
C THR A 60 2.71 3.68 12.11
N ALA A 61 3.04 3.08 10.96
CA ALA A 61 2.90 1.65 10.73
C ALA A 61 4.15 0.90 11.19
N ASP A 62 3.95 -0.25 11.85
CA ASP A 62 5.04 -1.15 12.23
C ASP A 62 5.46 -2.06 11.06
N ILE A 63 4.49 -2.40 10.20
CA ILE A 63 4.67 -3.28 9.04
C ILE A 63 3.99 -2.64 7.84
N VAL A 64 4.68 -2.61 6.70
CA VAL A 64 4.14 -2.05 5.45
C VAL A 64 4.14 -3.09 4.33
N SER A 65 3.05 -3.10 3.55
CA SER A 65 2.92 -3.86 2.31
C SER A 65 2.53 -2.90 1.20
N LEU A 66 3.46 -2.62 0.30
CA LEU A 66 3.33 -1.60 -0.74
C LEU A 66 3.35 -2.25 -2.13
N VAL A 67 2.46 -1.81 -3.02
CA VAL A 67 2.41 -2.26 -4.42
C VAL A 67 2.17 -1.08 -5.35
N GLY A 68 3.16 -0.76 -6.18
CA GLY A 68 3.10 0.32 -7.17
C GLY A 68 4.23 1.33 -7.00
N GLU A 69 4.66 1.93 -8.11
CA GLU A 69 5.80 2.86 -8.13
C GLU A 69 5.55 4.13 -7.31
N GLY A 70 4.30 4.61 -7.27
CA GLY A 70 3.95 5.83 -6.53
C GLY A 70 4.09 5.64 -5.02
N CYS A 71 3.42 4.64 -4.44
CA CYS A 71 3.47 4.41 -2.99
C CYS A 71 4.86 3.96 -2.51
N ILE A 72 5.58 3.16 -3.30
CA ILE A 72 6.96 2.76 -3.00
C ILE A 72 7.89 3.97 -3.08
N GLY A 73 7.74 4.81 -4.11
CA GLY A 73 8.54 6.04 -4.26
C GLY A 73 8.43 6.96 -3.06
N LEU A 74 7.22 7.15 -2.53
CA LEU A 74 7.00 7.95 -1.32
C LEU A 74 7.70 7.39 -0.09
N ALA A 75 7.69 6.06 0.09
CA ALA A 75 8.41 5.41 1.20
C ALA A 75 9.93 5.58 1.07
N VAL A 76 10.47 5.41 -0.15
CA VAL A 76 11.91 5.62 -0.43
C VAL A 76 12.33 7.07 -0.17
N GLU A 77 11.51 8.06 -0.58
CA GLU A 77 11.76 9.48 -0.30
C GLU A 77 11.77 9.80 1.20
N MET A 78 11.04 9.03 2.01
CA MET A 78 11.03 9.16 3.48
C MET A 78 12.20 8.44 4.15
N GLY A 79 12.97 7.63 3.41
CA GLY A 79 14.05 6.82 3.96
C GLY A 79 13.58 5.58 4.74
N LEU A 80 12.39 5.06 4.39
CA LEU A 80 11.83 3.81 4.93
C LEU A 80 12.21 2.58 4.10
#